data_AF-A0A842V9B1-F1
#
_entry.id   AF-A0A842V9B1-F1
#
_cell.length_a   1.000
_cell.length_b   1.000
_cell.length_c   1.000
_cell.angle_alpha   90.00
_cell.angle_beta   90.00
_cell.angle_gamma   90.00
#
_symmetry.space_group_name_H-M   'P 1'
#
loop_
_entity.id
_entity.type
_entity.pdbx_description
1 polymer ?
#
loop_
_entity_poly.entity_id
_entity_poly.type
_entity_poly.pdbx_seq_one_letter_code
_entity_poly.pdbx_strand_id
1 'polypeptide(L)'
;MLGIILGVTSNYAYDKIKETTKDSNRRSITNSKLINYFLPNTSAEHERRTIITSKQIDKMKGEVYLLGIAASGYLPIGDGGLSFSSHFISKLIKGDIKLRLILLNPYCQASKIRFAREWNNDIDSIGETVSKKDNYEAKSFYKDISNTLSKVQELKEAGANIDCRLTNFDPIISTMISKDYCYIDILSLGKADEKIIIKKQKSTLPILEFSSESYFYKIAKSHFEYHWKYSITPDEYDYFKPELEKKFFNPSHTGYRLIKQHESWISIDPIVGCLGGCKYCILRTSFQNNAAPLVYTIPEQLSNRLRESKFYHNDAILCLFNYSDAFLSDNKKRIIKWLEALKENNYRNWTCIPTKHPFDSKTISEIKNVYYKEKLIFFVSFSGLPKDIEPSVDIKKIVDSMKILKENNIPIVHYWRPVTELNKSDEDIDKILDIVTKYASCSVISGLKASSSLNKYYKSLNLINGQDEKNQGDYLPKDFLNKLRIKAEKLSYPIYLHASCAVSKITKKPDYNGTMFRSDICALHENGNSICSEDQKLICQTFKNETEKNFDKECYIDTIRDILPGIDVNIDENKIEIKSPIYQEDLINLIHRLKYPITAKKILHTNQYVGSILDS
;
A
#
# COMPACT_ATOMS: atom_id res chain seq x y z
N MET A 1 -9.66 -26.71 -16.98
CA MET A 1 -9.16 -25.66 -17.89
C MET A 1 -9.14 -24.31 -17.19
N LEU A 2 -10.27 -23.62 -16.96
CA LEU A 2 -10.27 -22.36 -16.18
C LEU A 2 -9.99 -22.53 -14.67
N GLY A 3 -10.26 -23.69 -14.07
CA GLY A 3 -9.80 -24.01 -12.70
C GLY A 3 -8.28 -24.13 -12.56
N ILE A 4 -7.55 -24.34 -13.67
CA ILE A 4 -6.09 -24.27 -13.72
C ILE A 4 -5.65 -22.82 -13.97
N ILE A 5 -6.35 -22.07 -14.83
CA ILE A 5 -6.06 -20.64 -15.08
C ILE A 5 -6.31 -19.77 -13.83
N LEU A 6 -7.41 -20.01 -13.10
CA LEU A 6 -7.69 -19.38 -11.80
C LEU A 6 -6.88 -20.03 -10.67
N GLY A 7 -6.56 -21.32 -10.78
CA GLY A 7 -5.70 -22.04 -9.82
C GLY A 7 -4.25 -21.53 -9.83
N VAL A 8 -3.74 -21.08 -10.99
CA VAL A 8 -2.41 -20.44 -11.11
C VAL A 8 -2.36 -19.06 -10.42
N THR A 9 -3.52 -18.44 -10.15
CA THR A 9 -3.60 -17.18 -9.38
C THR A 9 -3.68 -17.37 -7.86
N SER A 10 -3.72 -18.60 -7.35
CA SER A 10 -3.67 -18.86 -5.90
C SER A 10 -2.86 -20.14 -5.59
N ASN A 11 -1.77 -20.00 -4.83
CA ASN A 11 -0.93 -21.14 -4.40
C ASN A 11 -1.72 -22.26 -3.66
N TYR A 12 -2.97 -22.00 -3.26
CA TYR A 12 -3.83 -22.93 -2.54
C TYR A 12 -4.50 -24.00 -3.41
N ALA A 13 -4.63 -23.79 -4.73
CA ALA A 13 -5.31 -24.73 -5.61
C ALA A 13 -4.42 -25.91 -6.05
N TYR A 14 -3.10 -25.74 -6.00
CA TYR A 14 -2.14 -26.72 -6.52
C TYR A 14 -2.12 -28.03 -5.68
N ASP A 15 -2.19 -27.92 -4.36
CA ASP A 15 -2.16 -29.07 -3.46
C ASP A 15 -3.45 -29.90 -3.51
N LYS A 16 -4.61 -29.23 -3.67
CA LYS A 16 -5.90 -29.92 -3.79
C LYS A 16 -6.08 -30.66 -5.12
N ILE A 17 -5.52 -30.12 -6.21
CA ILE A 17 -5.53 -30.78 -7.51
C ILE A 17 -4.71 -32.08 -7.46
N LYS A 18 -3.56 -32.07 -6.78
CA LYS A 18 -2.74 -33.27 -6.51
C LYS A 18 -3.49 -34.36 -5.75
N GLU A 19 -4.29 -33.99 -4.75
CA GLU A 19 -5.10 -34.93 -3.98
C GLU A 19 -6.21 -35.58 -4.83
N THR A 20 -6.87 -34.81 -5.70
CA THR A 20 -7.92 -35.35 -6.59
C THR A 20 -7.40 -36.18 -7.76
N THR A 21 -6.11 -36.09 -8.10
CA THR A 21 -5.51 -36.88 -9.21
C THR A 21 -5.02 -38.28 -8.82
N LYS A 22 -5.20 -38.71 -7.57
CA LYS A 22 -4.90 -40.08 -7.15
C LYS A 22 -5.96 -41.12 -7.53
N ASP A 23 -7.09 -40.68 -8.09
CA ASP A 23 -8.17 -41.58 -8.50
C ASP A 23 -8.01 -41.98 -9.98
N SER A 24 -7.48 -43.19 -10.20
CA SER A 24 -6.90 -43.69 -11.45
C SER A 24 -7.91 -43.99 -12.58
N ASN A 25 -9.17 -43.56 -12.47
CA ASN A 25 -10.24 -43.95 -13.42
C ASN A 25 -10.91 -42.80 -14.20
N ARG A 26 -10.37 -41.57 -14.19
CA ARG A 26 -10.85 -40.50 -15.10
C ARG A 26 -9.92 -40.33 -16.30
N ARG A 27 -10.44 -40.71 -17.48
CA ARG A 27 -9.85 -40.57 -18.82
C ARG A 27 -8.93 -39.35 -18.93
N SER A 28 -7.67 -39.61 -19.26
CA SER A 28 -6.68 -38.62 -19.64
C SER A 28 -7.15 -37.85 -20.87
N ILE A 29 -7.73 -36.67 -20.66
CA ILE A 29 -7.61 -35.60 -21.65
C ILE A 29 -6.12 -35.22 -21.60
N THR A 30 -5.36 -35.78 -22.54
CA THR A 30 -3.93 -35.58 -22.69
C THR A 30 -3.58 -34.08 -22.67
N ASN A 31 -2.61 -33.71 -21.82
CA ASN A 31 -2.07 -32.36 -21.67
C ASN A 31 -1.61 -31.72 -23.00
N SER A 32 -1.41 -32.50 -24.07
CA SER A 32 -1.00 -32.02 -25.39
C SER A 32 -2.08 -31.22 -26.14
N LYS A 33 -3.37 -31.40 -25.86
CA LYS A 33 -4.45 -30.58 -26.46
C LYS A 33 -4.63 -29.23 -25.75
N LEU A 34 -4.26 -29.14 -24.48
CA LEU A 34 -4.37 -27.92 -23.66
C LEU A 34 -3.29 -26.89 -24.00
N ILE A 35 -2.08 -27.33 -24.35
CA ILE A 35 -0.94 -26.47 -24.70
C ILE A 35 -1.17 -25.69 -26.02
N ASN A 36 -1.94 -26.25 -26.95
CA ASN A 36 -2.20 -25.63 -28.26
C ASN A 36 -3.06 -24.35 -28.18
N TYR A 37 -3.73 -24.07 -27.05
CA TYR A 37 -4.58 -22.87 -26.91
C TYR A 37 -3.85 -21.61 -26.42
N PHE A 38 -2.56 -21.71 -26.06
CA PHE A 38 -1.81 -20.63 -25.38
C PHE A 38 -0.63 -20.07 -26.20
N LEU A 39 -0.73 -20.08 -27.54
CA LEU A 39 0.38 -19.64 -28.40
C LEU A 39 0.51 -18.10 -28.48
N PRO A 40 1.75 -17.55 -28.53
CA PRO A 40 2.00 -16.12 -28.76
C PRO A 40 1.47 -15.65 -30.11
N ASN A 41 1.09 -14.37 -30.16
CA ASN A 41 0.67 -13.77 -31.42
C ASN A 41 1.89 -13.28 -32.23
N THR A 42 1.99 -13.73 -33.48
CA THR A 42 2.78 -13.07 -34.52
C THR A 42 1.80 -12.60 -35.59
N SER A 43 1.56 -11.28 -35.65
CA SER A 43 1.09 -10.56 -36.84
C SER A 43 -0.15 -11.11 -37.59
N ALA A 44 -1.35 -10.97 -37.03
CA ALA A 44 -2.60 -11.06 -37.81
C ALA A 44 -3.72 -10.18 -37.22
N GLU A 45 -3.57 -8.86 -37.36
CA GLU A 45 -4.62 -7.86 -37.04
C GLU A 45 -5.88 -8.02 -37.91
N HIS A 46 -5.79 -8.79 -39.00
CA HIS A 46 -6.86 -9.03 -39.97
C HIS A 46 -7.82 -10.17 -39.58
N GLU A 47 -7.43 -11.12 -38.73
CA GLU A 47 -8.24 -12.30 -38.37
C GLU A 47 -8.97 -12.17 -37.02
N ARG A 48 -8.62 -11.19 -36.17
CA ARG A 48 -9.45 -10.82 -35.00
C ARG A 48 -10.82 -10.24 -35.38
N ARG A 49 -11.06 -9.98 -36.68
CA ARG A 49 -12.05 -9.01 -37.20
C ARG A 49 -13.51 -9.46 -37.26
N THR A 50 -13.90 -10.64 -36.78
CA THR A 50 -15.31 -11.08 -36.86
C THR A 50 -15.64 -12.14 -35.79
N ILE A 51 -15.76 -11.74 -34.53
CA ILE A 51 -16.20 -12.70 -33.49
C ILE A 51 -17.40 -12.20 -32.69
N ILE A 52 -17.48 -10.91 -32.37
CA ILE A 52 -18.72 -10.30 -31.87
C ILE A 52 -19.40 -9.61 -33.05
N THR A 53 -20.55 -10.15 -33.46
CA THR A 53 -21.31 -9.62 -34.59
C THR A 53 -22.08 -8.35 -34.20
N SER A 54 -22.37 -7.46 -35.17
CA SER A 54 -23.26 -6.31 -34.94
C SER A 54 -24.60 -6.75 -34.32
N LYS A 55 -25.15 -7.88 -34.77
CA LYS A 55 -26.37 -8.49 -34.21
C LYS A 55 -26.28 -8.84 -32.73
N GLN A 56 -25.10 -9.22 -32.21
CA GLN A 56 -24.92 -9.48 -30.78
C GLN A 56 -24.87 -8.17 -29.99
N ILE A 57 -24.25 -7.12 -30.53
CA ILE A 57 -24.27 -5.77 -29.91
C ILE A 57 -25.69 -5.19 -29.89
N ASP A 58 -26.47 -5.40 -30.95
CA ASP A 58 -27.87 -4.94 -31.03
C ASP A 58 -28.72 -5.48 -29.87
N LYS A 59 -28.37 -6.66 -29.37
CA LYS A 59 -29.02 -7.29 -28.22
C LYS A 59 -28.50 -6.81 -26.87
N MET A 60 -27.29 -6.25 -26.80
CA MET A 60 -26.75 -5.71 -25.56
C MET A 60 -27.59 -4.54 -25.07
N LYS A 61 -27.95 -4.60 -23.78
CA LYS A 61 -28.70 -3.59 -23.03
C LYS A 61 -28.17 -3.54 -21.61
N GLY A 62 -28.26 -2.37 -20.98
CA GLY A 62 -27.86 -2.18 -19.58
C GLY A 62 -26.35 -2.06 -19.39
N GLU A 63 -25.82 -2.63 -18.31
CA GLU A 63 -24.39 -2.55 -18.01
C GLU A 63 -23.58 -3.59 -18.80
N VAL A 64 -22.52 -3.12 -19.46
CA VAL A 64 -21.47 -3.92 -20.10
C VAL A 64 -20.19 -3.71 -19.30
N TYR A 65 -19.52 -4.80 -18.93
CA TYR A 65 -18.29 -4.80 -18.15
C TYR A 65 -17.14 -5.24 -19.06
N LEU A 66 -16.08 -4.45 -19.17
CA LEU A 66 -14.93 -4.76 -20.00
C LEU A 66 -13.67 -4.69 -19.14
N LEU A 67 -12.95 -5.81 -19.02
CA LEU A 67 -11.64 -5.91 -18.38
C LEU A 67 -10.62 -6.23 -19.45
N GLY A 68 -9.56 -5.44 -19.56
CA GLY A 68 -8.48 -5.72 -20.51
C GLY A 68 -7.21 -4.95 -20.18
N ILE A 69 -6.13 -5.26 -20.91
CA ILE A 69 -4.89 -4.48 -20.82
C ILE A 69 -5.13 -3.06 -21.35
N ALA A 70 -5.63 -2.99 -22.57
CA ALA A 70 -6.14 -1.80 -23.25
C ALA A 70 -7.54 -2.15 -23.82
N ALA A 71 -8.26 -1.15 -24.35
CA ALA A 71 -9.53 -1.39 -25.02
C ALA A 71 -9.55 -0.92 -26.48
N SER A 72 -8.38 -0.77 -27.12
CA SER A 72 -8.26 -0.34 -28.52
C SER A 72 -9.02 -1.23 -29.51
N GLY A 73 -9.21 -2.52 -29.21
CA GLY A 73 -10.03 -3.42 -30.02
C GLY A 73 -11.55 -3.18 -29.92
N TYR A 74 -12.01 -2.54 -28.85
CA TYR A 74 -13.43 -2.24 -28.59
C TYR A 74 -13.75 -0.75 -28.80
N LEU A 75 -12.77 0.12 -28.57
CA LEU A 75 -12.79 1.56 -28.69
C LEU A 75 -11.65 1.97 -29.64
N PRO A 76 -11.83 1.84 -30.97
CA PRO A 76 -10.77 2.11 -31.93
C PRO A 76 -10.35 3.57 -31.92
N ILE A 77 -9.10 3.79 -32.32
CA ILE A 77 -8.47 5.09 -32.38
C ILE A 77 -8.43 5.48 -33.87
N GLY A 78 -9.16 6.53 -34.24
CA GLY A 78 -9.30 7.02 -35.62
C GLY A 78 -10.46 6.41 -36.42
N ASP A 79 -10.61 6.88 -37.67
CA ASP A 79 -11.76 6.57 -38.54
C ASP A 79 -11.74 5.15 -39.14
N GLY A 80 -10.64 4.41 -38.97
CA GLY A 80 -10.46 3.03 -39.44
C GLY A 80 -11.13 1.96 -38.57
N GLY A 81 -12.06 2.34 -37.70
CA GLY A 81 -12.73 1.44 -36.75
C GLY A 81 -13.50 0.31 -37.43
N LEU A 82 -13.53 -0.88 -36.79
CA LEU A 82 -14.36 -2.00 -37.22
C LEU A 82 -15.84 -1.61 -37.17
N SER A 83 -16.67 -2.11 -38.09
CA SER A 83 -18.13 -1.86 -38.07
C SER A 83 -18.80 -2.23 -36.74
N PHE A 84 -18.27 -3.24 -36.03
CA PHE A 84 -18.63 -3.60 -34.65
C PHE A 84 -18.49 -2.40 -33.69
N SER A 85 -17.34 -1.73 -33.71
CA SER A 85 -17.01 -0.69 -32.75
C SER A 85 -17.85 0.57 -32.93
N SER A 86 -18.18 0.95 -34.17
CA SER A 86 -19.06 2.08 -34.46
C SER A 86 -20.47 1.86 -33.90
N HIS A 87 -20.98 0.63 -33.97
CA HIS A 87 -22.31 0.31 -33.42
C HIS A 87 -22.31 0.28 -31.88
N PHE A 88 -21.26 -0.28 -31.27
CA PHE A 88 -21.07 -0.28 -29.82
C PHE A 88 -20.95 1.15 -29.26
N ILE A 89 -20.14 2.00 -29.90
CA ILE A 89 -19.98 3.41 -29.56
C ILE A 89 -21.31 4.17 -29.72
N SER A 90 -22.04 3.93 -30.81
CA SER A 90 -23.35 4.58 -31.02
C SER A 90 -24.32 4.27 -29.88
N LYS A 91 -24.37 3.02 -29.41
CA LYS A 91 -25.20 2.64 -28.27
C LYS A 91 -24.75 3.27 -26.95
N LEU A 92 -23.44 3.41 -26.74
CA LEU A 92 -22.92 4.12 -25.56
C LEU A 92 -23.35 5.59 -25.54
N ILE A 93 -23.23 6.28 -26.68
CA ILE A 93 -23.60 7.69 -26.84
C ILE A 93 -25.12 7.88 -26.70
N LYS A 94 -25.92 6.96 -27.25
CA LYS A 94 -27.39 6.98 -27.10
C LYS A 94 -27.87 6.63 -25.68
N GLY A 95 -26.98 6.12 -24.82
CA GLY A 95 -27.34 5.66 -23.47
C GLY A 95 -28.05 4.31 -23.43
N ASP A 96 -28.08 3.55 -24.54
CA ASP A 96 -28.67 2.21 -24.61
C ASP A 96 -27.91 1.21 -23.72
N ILE A 97 -26.61 1.47 -23.52
CA ILE A 97 -25.73 0.70 -22.66
C ILE A 97 -24.84 1.62 -21.82
N LYS A 98 -24.44 1.12 -20.65
CA LYS A 98 -23.44 1.72 -19.77
C LYS A 98 -22.20 0.85 -19.75
N LEU A 99 -21.03 1.39 -20.04
CA LEU A 99 -19.77 0.65 -20.00
C LEU A 99 -19.07 0.85 -18.65
N ARG A 100 -18.72 -0.24 -17.98
CA ARG A 100 -17.74 -0.29 -16.89
C ARG A 100 -16.44 -0.89 -17.43
N LEU A 101 -15.40 -0.08 -17.54
CA LEU A 101 -14.13 -0.43 -18.15
C LEU A 101 -13.01 -0.48 -17.11
N ILE A 102 -12.26 -1.58 -17.05
CA ILE A 102 -11.02 -1.70 -16.28
C ILE A 102 -9.85 -1.90 -17.24
N LEU A 103 -8.87 -1.02 -17.15
CA LEU A 103 -7.62 -1.05 -17.91
C LEU A 103 -6.44 -1.37 -17.00
N LEU A 104 -5.35 -1.89 -17.57
CA LEU A 104 -4.11 -2.05 -16.83
C LEU A 104 -3.44 -0.69 -16.62
N ASN A 105 -3.00 -0.39 -15.38
CA ASN A 105 -2.20 0.79 -15.09
C ASN A 105 -0.84 0.67 -15.81
N PRO A 106 -0.46 1.62 -16.69
CA PRO A 106 0.79 1.51 -17.44
C PRO A 106 2.02 1.56 -16.53
N TYR A 107 1.96 2.16 -15.34
CA TYR A 107 3.09 2.23 -14.42
C TYR A 107 3.01 1.22 -13.27
N CYS A 108 2.57 -0.01 -13.54
CA CYS A 108 2.55 -1.11 -12.56
C CYS A 108 3.53 -2.24 -12.90
N GLN A 109 3.78 -3.14 -11.95
CA GLN A 109 4.71 -4.27 -12.16
C GLN A 109 4.25 -5.21 -13.28
N ALA A 110 2.94 -5.44 -13.41
CA ALA A 110 2.37 -6.21 -14.51
C ALA A 110 2.70 -5.59 -15.88
N SER A 111 2.61 -4.26 -15.99
CA SER A 111 3.00 -3.53 -17.19
C SER A 111 4.49 -3.63 -17.51
N LYS A 112 5.37 -3.67 -16.50
CA LYS A 112 6.81 -3.97 -16.70
C LYS A 112 7.03 -5.36 -17.26
N ILE A 113 6.38 -6.37 -16.67
CA ILE A 113 6.48 -7.77 -17.12
C ILE A 113 5.91 -7.91 -18.53
N ARG A 114 4.86 -7.17 -18.87
CA ARG A 114 4.34 -7.18 -20.23
C ARG A 114 5.32 -6.58 -21.21
N PHE A 115 5.86 -5.41 -20.88
CA PHE A 115 6.87 -4.71 -21.67
C PHE A 115 8.11 -5.58 -21.90
N ALA A 116 8.58 -6.27 -20.86
CA ALA A 116 9.65 -7.27 -20.92
C ALA A 116 9.51 -8.23 -22.09
N ARG A 117 8.33 -8.85 -22.14
CA ARG A 117 8.04 -9.96 -23.03
C ARG A 117 7.77 -9.50 -24.46
N GLU A 118 7.26 -8.28 -24.64
CA GLU A 118 7.18 -7.69 -25.98
C GLU A 118 8.57 -7.45 -26.57
N TRP A 119 9.58 -7.24 -25.73
CA TRP A 119 10.94 -6.97 -26.18
C TRP A 119 11.83 -8.20 -26.33
N ASN A 120 11.36 -9.40 -25.95
CA ASN A 120 12.18 -10.63 -25.95
C ASN A 120 13.47 -10.51 -25.11
N ASN A 121 13.50 -9.57 -24.18
CA ASN A 121 14.64 -9.33 -23.30
C ASN A 121 14.44 -10.10 -21.99
N ASP A 122 15.55 -10.56 -21.40
CA ASP A 122 15.55 -11.14 -20.06
C ASP A 122 14.99 -10.11 -19.07
N ILE A 123 14.11 -10.54 -18.15
CA ILE A 123 13.49 -9.67 -17.15
C ILE A 123 14.55 -8.89 -16.36
N ASP A 124 15.71 -9.49 -16.16
CA ASP A 124 16.82 -8.89 -15.42
C ASP A 124 17.55 -7.79 -16.22
N SER A 125 17.55 -7.85 -17.56
CA SER A 125 18.13 -6.83 -18.46
C SER A 125 17.24 -5.59 -18.68
N ILE A 126 16.02 -5.62 -18.16
CA ILE A 126 15.01 -4.57 -18.34
C ILE A 126 15.29 -3.35 -17.51
N GLY A 127 15.98 -3.52 -16.37
CA GLY A 127 16.32 -2.42 -15.47
C GLY A 127 16.99 -1.26 -16.23
N GLU A 128 17.92 -1.57 -17.13
CA GLU A 128 18.61 -0.58 -17.95
C GLU A 128 17.75 -0.06 -19.10
N THR A 129 16.95 -0.93 -19.74
CA THR A 129 16.24 -0.55 -20.97
C THR A 129 14.90 0.19 -20.72
N VAL A 130 14.24 -0.10 -19.60
CA VAL A 130 13.07 0.65 -19.10
C VAL A 130 13.46 1.93 -18.41
N SER A 131 14.72 2.12 -17.99
CA SER A 131 15.16 3.31 -17.25
C SER A 131 14.87 4.66 -17.95
N LYS A 132 14.65 4.65 -19.27
CA LYS A 132 14.29 5.84 -20.06
C LYS A 132 12.79 5.88 -20.36
N LYS A 133 12.10 6.84 -19.75
CA LYS A 133 10.67 7.12 -19.93
C LYS A 133 10.25 7.15 -21.41
N ASP A 134 10.98 7.89 -22.23
CA ASP A 134 10.65 8.06 -23.65
C ASP A 134 10.65 6.73 -24.42
N ASN A 135 11.55 5.81 -24.07
CA ASN A 135 11.60 4.48 -24.68
C ASN A 135 10.40 3.62 -24.29
N TYR A 136 9.90 3.79 -23.06
CA TYR A 136 8.74 3.06 -22.55
C TYR A 136 7.45 3.59 -23.20
N GLU A 137 7.28 4.91 -23.23
CA GLU A 137 6.06 5.57 -23.72
C GLU A 137 5.93 5.55 -25.24
N ALA A 138 7.03 5.44 -25.98
CA ALA A 138 7.01 5.31 -27.44
C ALA A 138 6.42 3.98 -27.94
N LYS A 139 6.18 3.00 -27.06
CA LYS A 139 5.86 1.61 -27.42
C LYS A 139 4.36 1.38 -27.54
N SER A 140 4.00 0.39 -28.35
CA SER A 140 2.60 0.05 -28.68
C SER A 140 1.76 -0.19 -27.43
N PHE A 141 2.27 -0.96 -26.45
CA PHE A 141 1.55 -1.22 -25.21
C PHE A 141 1.12 0.06 -24.46
N TYR A 142 2.07 0.98 -24.22
CA TYR A 142 1.77 2.23 -23.52
C TYR A 142 0.82 3.11 -24.34
N LYS A 143 1.09 3.23 -25.64
CA LYS A 143 0.25 3.98 -26.59
C LYS A 143 -1.17 3.44 -26.62
N ASP A 144 -1.37 2.13 -26.60
CA ASP A 144 -2.70 1.52 -26.61
C ASP A 144 -3.51 1.91 -25.38
N ILE A 145 -2.89 1.89 -24.19
CA ILE A 145 -3.55 2.32 -22.95
C ILE A 145 -3.83 3.82 -22.98
N SER A 146 -2.82 4.64 -23.30
CA SER A 146 -2.95 6.10 -23.36
C SER A 146 -4.03 6.53 -24.35
N ASN A 147 -4.04 5.95 -25.55
CA ASN A 147 -5.03 6.26 -26.57
C ASN A 147 -6.42 5.77 -26.17
N THR A 148 -6.53 4.63 -25.49
CA THR A 148 -7.81 4.17 -24.91
C THR A 148 -8.34 5.18 -23.90
N LEU A 149 -7.49 5.70 -23.00
CA LEU A 149 -7.88 6.71 -22.01
C LEU A 149 -8.35 8.00 -22.69
N SER A 150 -7.62 8.50 -23.69
CA SER A 150 -8.04 9.66 -24.48
C SER A 150 -9.38 9.43 -25.17
N LYS A 151 -9.60 8.24 -25.74
CA LYS A 151 -10.86 7.90 -26.40
C LYS A 151 -12.03 7.80 -25.42
N VAL A 152 -11.79 7.28 -24.22
CA VAL A 152 -12.80 7.27 -23.14
C VAL A 152 -13.22 8.69 -22.79
N GLN A 153 -12.27 9.62 -22.67
CA GLN A 153 -12.56 11.02 -22.38
C GLN A 153 -13.38 11.68 -23.49
N GLU A 154 -12.96 11.51 -24.75
CA GLU A 154 -13.69 12.00 -25.93
C GLU A 154 -15.14 11.47 -25.95
N LEU A 155 -15.33 10.18 -25.68
CA LEU A 155 -16.66 9.57 -25.66
C LEU A 155 -17.52 10.10 -24.51
N LYS A 156 -16.95 10.33 -23.32
CA LYS A 156 -17.67 10.94 -22.20
C LYS A 156 -18.14 12.37 -22.55
N GLU A 157 -17.29 13.15 -23.21
CA GLU A 157 -17.63 14.49 -23.70
C GLU A 157 -18.75 14.46 -24.75
N ALA A 158 -18.81 13.39 -25.56
CA ALA A 158 -19.91 13.11 -26.48
C ALA A 158 -21.18 12.53 -25.81
N GLY A 159 -21.22 12.47 -24.47
CA GLY A 159 -22.39 12.00 -23.71
C GLY A 159 -22.44 10.48 -23.45
N ALA A 160 -21.37 9.74 -23.78
CA ALA A 160 -21.33 8.30 -23.54
C ALA A 160 -21.30 7.97 -22.03
N ASN A 161 -22.09 6.98 -21.62
CA ASN A 161 -22.11 6.50 -20.25
C ASN A 161 -20.99 5.48 -20.00
N ILE A 162 -19.77 5.99 -19.78
CA ILE A 162 -18.57 5.18 -19.52
C ILE A 162 -18.02 5.50 -18.14
N ASP A 163 -17.88 4.47 -17.31
CA ASP A 163 -17.08 4.51 -16.09
C ASP A 163 -15.80 3.69 -16.35
N CYS A 164 -14.64 4.33 -16.27
CA CYS A 164 -13.35 3.73 -16.57
C CYS A 164 -12.49 3.75 -15.33
N ARG A 165 -11.72 2.68 -15.11
CA ARG A 165 -10.80 2.53 -13.99
C ARG A 165 -9.51 1.84 -14.41
N LEU A 166 -8.46 1.99 -13.60
CA LEU A 166 -7.13 1.43 -13.81
C LEU A 166 -6.78 0.47 -12.67
N THR A 167 -6.24 -0.70 -13.02
CA THR A 167 -5.85 -1.75 -12.06
C THR A 167 -4.35 -2.05 -12.13
N ASN A 168 -3.77 -2.47 -11.01
CA ASN A 168 -2.39 -2.96 -10.96
C ASN A 168 -2.25 -4.46 -11.21
N PHE A 169 -3.37 -5.17 -11.29
CA PHE A 169 -3.39 -6.61 -11.53
C PHE A 169 -3.34 -6.87 -13.02
N ASP A 170 -2.43 -7.74 -13.47
CA ASP A 170 -2.36 -8.17 -14.87
C ASP A 170 -3.65 -8.94 -15.22
N PRO A 171 -4.52 -8.43 -16.10
CA PRO A 171 -5.56 -9.26 -16.67
C PRO A 171 -4.88 -10.21 -17.67
N ILE A 172 -4.45 -11.38 -17.17
CA ILE A 172 -4.01 -12.51 -18.01
C ILE A 172 -5.07 -12.83 -19.09
N ILE A 173 -6.31 -12.43 -18.83
CA ILE A 173 -7.47 -12.63 -19.67
C ILE A 173 -8.23 -11.31 -19.78
N SER A 174 -8.54 -10.89 -21.01
CA SER A 174 -9.51 -9.83 -21.26
C SER A 174 -10.93 -10.42 -21.27
N THR A 175 -11.89 -9.72 -20.69
CA THR A 175 -13.27 -10.21 -20.55
C THR A 175 -14.27 -9.12 -20.88
N MET A 176 -15.27 -9.42 -21.70
CA MET A 176 -16.44 -8.55 -21.94
C MET A 176 -17.71 -9.24 -21.44
N ILE A 177 -18.41 -8.65 -20.49
CA ILE A 177 -19.59 -9.22 -19.83
C ILE A 177 -20.77 -8.30 -20.11
N SER A 178 -21.88 -8.85 -20.57
CA SER A 178 -23.16 -8.15 -20.74
C SER A 178 -24.22 -8.77 -19.82
N LYS A 179 -25.48 -8.37 -19.94
CA LYS A 179 -26.58 -9.02 -19.21
C LYS A 179 -26.67 -10.51 -19.54
N ASP A 180 -26.52 -10.86 -20.82
CA ASP A 180 -26.88 -12.19 -21.33
C ASP A 180 -25.65 -13.07 -21.64
N TYR A 181 -24.49 -12.44 -21.87
CA TYR A 181 -23.29 -13.12 -22.37
C TYR A 181 -22.00 -12.66 -21.69
N CYS A 182 -21.02 -13.55 -21.58
CA CYS A 182 -19.63 -13.27 -21.21
C CYS A 182 -18.69 -13.79 -22.30
N TYR A 183 -17.82 -12.91 -22.79
CA TYR A 183 -16.78 -13.21 -23.77
C TYR A 183 -15.42 -13.14 -23.09
N ILE A 184 -14.63 -14.20 -23.27
CA ILE A 184 -13.29 -14.30 -22.69
C ILE A 184 -12.26 -14.35 -23.81
N ASP A 185 -11.38 -13.36 -23.86
CA ASP A 185 -10.22 -13.27 -24.74
C ASP A 185 -8.94 -13.52 -23.93
N ILE A 186 -8.27 -14.62 -24.23
CA ILE A 186 -7.03 -15.01 -23.54
C ILE A 186 -5.88 -14.29 -24.24
N LEU A 187 -5.44 -13.15 -23.70
CA LEU A 187 -4.25 -12.49 -24.20
C LEU A 187 -3.04 -13.38 -23.89
N SER A 188 -2.39 -13.90 -24.94
CA SER A 188 -1.14 -14.63 -24.77
C SER A 188 -0.11 -13.71 -24.11
N LEU A 189 0.58 -14.28 -23.12
CA LEU A 189 1.45 -13.60 -22.16
C LEU A 189 2.61 -12.79 -22.78
N GLY A 190 2.77 -12.71 -24.10
CA GLY A 190 3.91 -12.15 -24.82
C GLY A 190 4.49 -13.22 -25.77
N LYS A 191 5.68 -13.00 -26.35
CA LYS A 191 6.42 -14.07 -27.03
C LYS A 191 6.71 -15.21 -26.03
N ALA A 192 6.69 -16.46 -26.50
CA ALA A 192 6.97 -17.59 -25.64
C ALA A 192 8.46 -17.61 -25.31
N ASP A 193 8.79 -18.02 -24.09
CA ASP A 193 10.14 -18.44 -23.71
C ASP A 193 10.67 -19.41 -24.79
N GLU A 194 11.92 -19.22 -25.23
CA GLU A 194 12.56 -20.04 -26.26
C GLU A 194 12.62 -21.54 -25.88
N LYS A 195 12.49 -21.84 -24.58
CA LYS A 195 12.36 -23.20 -24.05
C LYS A 195 10.98 -23.83 -24.29
N ILE A 196 10.00 -23.07 -24.75
CA ILE A 196 8.67 -23.53 -25.10
C ILE A 196 8.62 -23.81 -26.60
N ILE A 197 8.59 -25.08 -26.98
CA ILE A 197 8.47 -25.52 -28.38
C ILE A 197 7.05 -25.18 -28.89
N ILE A 198 6.94 -24.11 -29.67
CA ILE A 198 5.70 -23.72 -30.36
C ILE A 198 5.56 -24.53 -31.64
N LYS A 199 4.54 -25.40 -31.72
CA LYS A 199 4.10 -25.95 -33.02
C LYS A 199 3.29 -24.87 -33.74
N LYS A 200 3.78 -24.39 -34.90
CA LYS A 200 3.07 -23.45 -35.78
C LYS A 200 1.61 -23.89 -35.97
N GLN A 201 0.67 -23.09 -35.48
CA GLN A 201 -0.76 -23.25 -35.75
C GLN A 201 -1.28 -21.99 -36.44
N LYS A 202 -2.20 -22.14 -37.39
CA LYS A 202 -2.90 -21.01 -38.02
C LYS A 202 -3.69 -20.26 -36.93
N SER A 203 -3.54 -18.94 -36.97
CA SER A 203 -3.99 -17.93 -36.01
C SER A 203 -5.50 -17.89 -35.81
N THR A 204 -5.95 -18.12 -34.58
CA THR A 204 -6.99 -17.34 -33.88
C THR A 204 -6.99 -17.79 -32.42
N LEU A 205 -6.85 -16.86 -31.47
CA LEU A 205 -7.13 -17.14 -30.06
C LEU A 205 -8.64 -17.47 -29.92
N PRO A 206 -9.04 -18.47 -29.14
CA PRO A 206 -10.46 -18.75 -28.94
C PRO A 206 -11.09 -17.64 -28.09
N ILE A 207 -12.12 -16.97 -28.61
CA ILE A 207 -13.07 -16.25 -27.76
C ILE A 207 -14.07 -17.26 -27.24
N LEU A 208 -14.20 -17.36 -25.93
CA LEU A 208 -15.19 -18.23 -25.29
C LEU A 208 -16.43 -17.40 -24.96
N GLU A 209 -17.59 -17.82 -25.47
CA GLU A 209 -18.90 -17.24 -25.15
C GLU A 209 -19.61 -18.09 -24.09
N PHE A 210 -20.11 -17.45 -23.04
CA PHE A 210 -20.88 -18.08 -21.97
C PHE A 210 -22.19 -17.34 -21.74
N SER A 211 -23.30 -18.06 -21.50
CA SER A 211 -24.57 -17.46 -21.10
C SER A 211 -24.54 -16.96 -19.66
N SER A 212 -25.44 -16.02 -19.31
CA SER A 212 -25.64 -15.48 -17.96
C SER A 212 -25.91 -16.54 -16.89
N GLU A 213 -26.55 -17.65 -17.27
CA GLU A 213 -26.87 -18.76 -16.37
C GLU A 213 -25.67 -19.64 -16.05
N SER A 214 -24.59 -19.54 -16.84
CA SER A 214 -23.40 -20.34 -16.64
C SER A 214 -22.68 -19.98 -15.33
N TYR A 215 -22.09 -20.98 -14.69
CA TYR A 215 -21.23 -20.77 -13.53
C TYR A 215 -20.01 -19.88 -13.86
N PHE A 216 -19.50 -19.96 -15.09
CA PHE A 216 -18.36 -19.16 -15.54
C PHE A 216 -18.70 -17.67 -15.68
N TYR A 217 -19.90 -17.32 -16.16
CA TYR A 217 -20.38 -15.94 -16.14
C TYR A 217 -20.34 -15.36 -14.73
N LYS A 218 -20.85 -16.11 -13.74
CA LYS A 218 -20.89 -15.68 -12.34
C LYS A 218 -19.47 -15.46 -11.77
N ILE A 219 -18.52 -16.34 -12.09
CA ILE A 219 -17.11 -16.16 -11.70
C ILE A 219 -16.49 -14.94 -12.38
N ALA A 220 -16.63 -14.82 -13.70
CA ALA A 220 -16.05 -13.72 -14.47
C ALA A 220 -16.59 -12.37 -13.99
N LYS A 221 -17.90 -12.28 -13.72
CA LYS A 221 -18.53 -11.09 -13.16
C LYS A 221 -18.03 -10.80 -11.75
N SER A 222 -17.93 -11.81 -10.88
CA SER A 222 -17.37 -11.63 -9.54
C SER A 222 -15.92 -11.17 -9.56
N HIS A 223 -15.12 -11.68 -10.50
CA HIS A 223 -13.74 -11.26 -10.72
C HIS A 223 -13.65 -9.82 -11.25
N PHE A 224 -14.53 -9.43 -12.18
CA PHE A 224 -14.64 -8.05 -12.62
C PHE A 224 -14.97 -7.13 -11.44
N GLU A 225 -16.02 -7.43 -10.66
CA GLU A 225 -16.42 -6.63 -9.51
C GLU A 225 -15.33 -6.54 -8.44
N TYR A 226 -14.55 -7.61 -8.27
CA TYR A 226 -13.36 -7.61 -7.43
C TYR A 226 -12.33 -6.57 -7.92
N HIS A 227 -11.93 -6.62 -9.18
CA HIS A 227 -10.99 -5.63 -9.75
C HIS A 227 -11.58 -4.22 -9.80
N TRP A 228 -12.88 -4.10 -10.05
CA TRP A 228 -13.61 -2.84 -10.09
C TRP A 228 -13.53 -2.13 -8.73
N LYS A 229 -13.76 -2.90 -7.66
CA LYS A 229 -13.64 -2.40 -6.30
C LYS A 229 -12.26 -1.88 -5.99
N TYR A 230 -11.20 -2.48 -6.55
CA TYR A 230 -9.79 -2.21 -6.22
C TYR A 230 -9.02 -1.42 -7.29
N SER A 231 -9.74 -0.86 -8.26
CA SER A 231 -9.19 -0.02 -9.30
C SER A 231 -9.45 1.46 -8.99
N ILE A 232 -8.66 2.32 -9.61
CA ILE A 232 -8.69 3.77 -9.43
C ILE A 232 -9.22 4.46 -10.68
N THR A 233 -9.80 5.64 -10.50
CA THR A 233 -10.30 6.44 -11.63
C THR A 233 -9.16 7.06 -12.45
N PRO A 234 -9.38 7.43 -13.73
CA PRO A 234 -8.43 8.20 -14.53
C PRO A 234 -7.97 9.49 -13.82
N ASP A 235 -8.88 10.21 -13.16
CA ASP A 235 -8.53 11.42 -12.42
C ASP A 235 -7.55 11.10 -11.26
N GLU A 236 -7.81 10.03 -10.49
CA GLU A 236 -6.88 9.55 -9.47
C GLU A 236 -5.53 9.12 -10.07
N TYR A 237 -5.54 8.48 -11.23
CA TYR A 237 -4.31 8.13 -11.95
C TYR A 237 -3.51 9.37 -12.32
N ASP A 238 -4.15 10.40 -12.86
CA ASP A 238 -3.49 11.64 -13.27
C ASP A 238 -2.89 12.37 -12.06
N TYR A 239 -3.57 12.36 -10.90
CA TYR A 239 -3.00 12.90 -9.67
C TYR A 239 -1.70 12.20 -9.25
N PHE A 240 -1.62 10.87 -9.38
CA PHE A 240 -0.50 10.07 -8.89
C PHE A 240 0.53 9.70 -9.96
N LYS A 241 0.28 10.02 -11.23
CA LYS A 241 1.15 9.69 -12.37
C LYS A 241 2.61 10.10 -12.14
N PRO A 242 2.94 11.31 -11.64
CA PRO A 242 4.33 11.70 -11.41
C PRO A 242 5.07 10.80 -10.42
N GLU A 243 4.43 10.43 -9.31
CA GLU A 243 4.98 9.49 -8.34
C GLU A 243 5.15 8.11 -8.96
N LEU A 244 4.14 7.62 -9.66
CA LEU A 244 4.18 6.30 -10.28
C LEU A 244 5.31 6.18 -11.29
N GLU A 245 5.47 7.19 -12.15
CA GLU A 245 6.60 7.28 -13.08
C GLU A 245 7.93 7.23 -12.32
N LYS A 246 8.09 8.06 -11.28
CA LYS A 246 9.30 8.07 -10.45
C LYS A 246 9.59 6.69 -9.87
N LYS A 247 8.57 6.00 -9.32
CA LYS A 247 8.71 4.65 -8.74
C LYS A 247 8.95 3.57 -9.79
N PHE A 248 8.40 3.75 -10.99
CA PHE A 248 8.49 2.81 -12.08
C PHE A 248 9.89 2.86 -12.72
N PHE A 249 10.42 4.05 -12.98
CA PHE A 249 11.70 4.23 -13.66
C PHE A 249 12.92 4.25 -12.72
N ASN A 250 12.71 4.47 -11.42
CA ASN A 250 13.78 4.48 -10.43
C ASN A 250 13.53 3.43 -9.31
N PRO A 251 13.72 2.13 -9.60
CA PRO A 251 13.43 1.06 -8.65
C PRO A 251 14.35 1.04 -7.43
N SER A 252 15.56 1.64 -7.48
CA SER A 252 16.44 1.74 -6.31
C SER A 252 15.85 2.62 -5.21
N HIS A 253 14.92 3.52 -5.55
CA HIS A 253 14.12 4.29 -4.58
C HIS A 253 12.87 3.55 -4.07
N THR A 254 12.47 2.42 -4.65
CA THR A 254 11.12 1.83 -4.42
C THR A 254 11.03 0.32 -4.32
N GLY A 255 12.15 -0.41 -4.37
CA GLY A 255 12.16 -1.83 -4.07
C GLY A 255 11.46 -2.06 -2.73
N TYR A 256 10.37 -2.82 -2.75
CA TYR A 256 9.68 -3.14 -1.52
C TYR A 256 10.65 -3.85 -0.57
N ARG A 257 11.02 -3.19 0.52
CA ARG A 257 11.84 -3.78 1.58
C ARG A 257 10.92 -4.32 2.65
N LEU A 258 11.13 -5.61 2.96
CA LEU A 258 10.46 -6.32 4.03
C LEU A 258 10.71 -5.67 5.40
N ILE A 259 11.92 -5.15 5.60
CA ILE A 259 12.36 -4.50 6.84
C ILE A 259 12.82 -3.09 6.50
N LYS A 260 12.27 -2.09 7.20
CA LYS A 260 12.59 -0.66 6.99
C LYS A 260 12.77 0.04 8.30
N GLN A 261 13.73 0.96 8.36
CA GLN A 261 13.82 1.88 9.47
C GLN A 261 12.83 3.03 9.28
N HIS A 262 11.88 3.15 10.21
CA HIS A 262 11.02 4.31 10.33
C HIS A 262 11.42 5.12 11.57
N GLU A 263 11.01 6.39 11.58
CA GLU A 263 11.25 7.32 12.68
C GLU A 263 10.84 6.77 14.05
N SER A 264 9.78 5.96 14.11
CA SER A 264 9.28 5.42 15.37
C SER A 264 9.67 3.97 15.63
N TRP A 265 10.13 3.21 14.64
CA TRP A 265 10.35 1.77 14.80
C TRP A 265 11.01 1.16 13.56
N ILE A 266 11.48 -0.08 13.71
CA ILE A 266 11.75 -0.97 12.59
C ILE A 266 10.41 -1.55 12.12
N SER A 267 10.00 -1.15 10.92
CA SER A 267 8.82 -1.70 10.27
C SER A 267 9.16 -3.05 9.67
N ILE A 268 8.32 -4.03 9.97
CA ILE A 268 8.39 -5.38 9.46
C ILE A 268 7.08 -5.67 8.73
N ASP A 269 7.16 -5.65 7.41
CA ASP A 269 6.00 -5.73 6.55
C ASP A 269 6.09 -7.04 5.74
N PRO A 270 5.60 -8.17 6.24
CA PRO A 270 5.52 -9.36 5.42
C PRO A 270 4.44 -9.28 4.34
N ILE A 271 3.54 -8.30 4.49
CA ILE A 271 2.34 -8.12 3.67
C ILE A 271 2.16 -6.64 3.38
N VAL A 272 1.85 -6.31 2.13
CA VAL A 272 1.54 -4.93 1.71
C VAL A 272 0.20 -4.85 1.05
N GLY A 273 -0.50 -3.78 1.36
CA GLY A 273 -1.79 -3.47 0.77
C GLY A 273 -2.88 -3.63 1.81
N CYS A 274 -3.91 -2.82 1.66
CA CYS A 274 -4.99 -2.74 2.62
C CYS A 274 -6.32 -2.59 1.90
N LEU A 275 -7.30 -3.41 2.28
CA LEU A 275 -8.67 -3.35 1.75
C LEU A 275 -9.53 -2.26 2.43
N GLY A 276 -8.93 -1.45 3.31
CA GLY A 276 -9.66 -0.46 4.12
C GLY A 276 -10.15 0.75 3.33
N GLY A 277 -9.52 1.05 2.19
CA GLY A 277 -10.02 2.04 1.23
C GLY A 277 -10.04 3.50 1.71
N CYS A 278 -9.36 3.84 2.81
CA CYS A 278 -9.34 5.21 3.31
C CYS A 278 -8.85 6.17 2.22
N LYS A 279 -9.60 7.24 1.96
CA LYS A 279 -9.29 8.16 0.84
C LYS A 279 -7.97 8.88 1.04
N TYR A 280 -7.58 9.22 2.26
CA TYR A 280 -6.32 9.91 2.53
C TYR A 280 -5.06 9.03 2.53
N CYS A 281 -5.18 7.72 2.27
CA CYS A 281 -4.08 6.80 2.54
C CYS A 281 -2.88 7.00 1.59
N ILE A 282 -1.67 7.14 2.15
CA ILE A 282 -0.42 7.28 1.38
C ILE A 282 -0.14 6.10 0.44
N LEU A 283 -0.66 4.90 0.74
CA LEU A 283 -0.56 3.72 -0.12
C LEU A 283 -1.27 3.88 -1.47
N ARG A 284 -2.09 4.93 -1.66
CA ARG A 284 -2.65 5.29 -2.97
C ARG A 284 -1.57 5.64 -3.99
N THR A 285 -0.48 6.27 -3.54
CA THR A 285 0.68 6.59 -4.40
C THR A 285 1.41 5.35 -4.92
N SER A 286 1.10 4.16 -4.40
CA SER A 286 1.60 2.87 -4.88
C SER A 286 0.49 1.90 -5.28
N PHE A 287 -0.78 2.37 -5.36
CA PHE A 287 -1.97 1.54 -5.61
C PHE A 287 -2.07 0.31 -4.72
N GLN A 288 -1.67 0.49 -3.47
CA GLN A 288 -1.78 -0.51 -2.41
C GLN A 288 -2.91 -0.15 -1.42
N ASN A 289 -3.57 0.99 -1.63
CA ASN A 289 -4.84 1.31 -0.99
C ASN A 289 -5.99 0.62 -1.73
N ASN A 290 -6.94 0.09 -0.96
CA ASN A 290 -8.05 -0.68 -1.48
C ASN A 290 -7.52 -1.76 -2.44
N ALA A 291 -6.53 -2.52 -1.99
CA ALA A 291 -5.87 -3.53 -2.80
C ALA A 291 -5.72 -4.82 -1.99
N ALA A 292 -5.81 -5.95 -2.68
CA ALA A 292 -5.53 -7.26 -2.11
C ALA A 292 -4.14 -7.26 -1.47
N PRO A 293 -4.00 -7.61 -0.19
CA PRO A 293 -2.69 -7.64 0.44
C PRO A 293 -1.78 -8.68 -0.23
N LEU A 294 -0.63 -8.24 -0.73
CA LEU A 294 0.40 -9.09 -1.33
C LEU A 294 1.32 -9.62 -0.24
N VAL A 295 1.55 -10.92 -0.21
CA VAL A 295 2.44 -11.58 0.75
C VAL A 295 3.84 -11.70 0.14
N TYR A 296 4.83 -11.10 0.78
CA TYR A 296 6.22 -11.05 0.28
C TYR A 296 7.14 -12.10 0.91
N THR A 297 6.74 -12.71 2.02
CA THR A 297 7.54 -13.69 2.74
C THR A 297 6.66 -14.57 3.62
N ILE A 298 7.21 -15.69 4.08
CA ILE A 298 6.62 -16.61 5.07
C ILE A 298 7.29 -16.44 6.45
N PRO A 299 6.59 -16.81 7.56
CA PRO A 299 7.07 -16.71 8.95
C PRO A 299 8.54 -17.04 9.17
N GLU A 300 8.96 -18.18 8.64
CA GLU A 300 10.26 -18.78 8.85
C GLU A 300 11.39 -17.98 8.18
N GLN A 301 11.11 -17.30 7.08
CA GLN A 301 12.11 -16.51 6.34
C GLN A 301 12.32 -15.11 6.94
N LEU A 302 11.30 -14.56 7.60
CA LEU A 302 11.39 -13.21 8.17
C LEU A 302 12.33 -13.15 9.36
N SER A 303 12.31 -14.16 10.24
CA SER A 303 13.14 -14.17 11.44
C SER A 303 14.62 -14.07 11.08
N ASN A 304 15.08 -14.81 10.07
CA ASN A 304 16.47 -14.73 9.60
C ASN A 304 16.78 -13.36 8.99
N ARG A 305 15.91 -12.87 8.11
CA ARG A 305 16.08 -11.55 7.47
C ARG A 305 16.10 -10.40 8.47
N LEU A 306 15.35 -10.50 9.57
CA LEU A 306 15.37 -9.50 10.63
C LEU A 306 16.72 -9.47 11.33
N ARG A 307 17.30 -10.63 11.65
CA ARG A 307 18.62 -10.74 12.28
C ARG A 307 19.74 -10.20 11.39
N GLU A 308 19.65 -10.46 10.10
CA GLU A 308 20.61 -10.01 9.08
C GLU A 308 20.46 -8.51 8.75
N SER A 309 19.35 -7.89 9.15
CA SER A 309 19.13 -6.47 8.88
C SER A 309 20.07 -5.60 9.71
N LYS A 310 20.80 -4.70 9.05
CA LYS A 310 21.62 -3.67 9.70
C LYS A 310 20.84 -2.76 10.66
N PHE A 311 19.52 -2.69 10.52
CA PHE A 311 18.67 -1.89 11.40
C PHE A 311 18.39 -2.60 12.73
N TYR A 312 18.41 -3.94 12.77
CA TYR A 312 18.00 -4.69 13.94
C TYR A 312 18.97 -4.58 15.12
N HIS A 313 18.40 -4.46 16.33
CA HIS A 313 19.08 -4.66 17.60
C HIS A 313 18.12 -5.05 18.72
N ASN A 314 18.66 -5.53 19.83
CA ASN A 314 17.88 -6.05 20.97
C ASN A 314 16.97 -5.00 21.64
N ASP A 315 17.31 -3.72 21.53
CA ASP A 315 16.51 -2.61 22.06
C ASP A 315 15.57 -1.98 21.02
N ALA A 316 15.60 -2.45 19.77
CA ALA A 316 14.76 -1.89 18.72
C ALA A 316 13.27 -2.08 19.06
N ILE A 317 12.46 -1.11 18.64
CA ILE A 317 11.01 -1.25 18.63
C ILE A 317 10.61 -1.82 17.27
N LEU A 318 9.93 -2.97 17.26
CA LEU A 318 9.44 -3.60 16.06
C LEU A 318 8.01 -3.15 15.80
N CYS A 319 7.61 -2.99 14.54
CA CYS A 319 6.22 -2.74 14.15
C CYS A 319 5.82 -3.72 13.06
N LEU A 320 4.78 -4.50 13.30
CA LEU A 320 4.27 -5.45 12.32
C LEU A 320 3.09 -4.83 11.54
N PHE A 321 3.01 -5.09 10.23
CA PHE A 321 1.90 -4.65 9.36
C PHE A 321 1.72 -3.12 9.28
N ASN A 322 2.79 -2.34 9.18
CA ASN A 322 2.70 -0.89 9.01
C ASN A 322 2.17 -0.50 7.61
N TYR A 323 2.42 -1.33 6.59
CA TYR A 323 1.93 -1.17 5.21
C TYR A 323 0.71 -2.03 4.87
N SER A 324 0.03 -2.56 5.89
CA SER A 324 -1.24 -3.29 5.79
C SER A 324 -2.07 -3.03 7.05
N ASP A 325 -3.07 -3.85 7.33
CA ASP A 325 -3.75 -3.88 8.63
C ASP A 325 -3.75 -5.31 9.15
N ALA A 326 -3.26 -5.49 10.37
CA ALA A 326 -3.10 -6.79 11.02
C ALA A 326 -4.41 -7.58 11.18
N PHE A 327 -5.54 -6.90 11.31
CA PHE A 327 -6.83 -7.53 11.63
C PHE A 327 -7.84 -7.47 10.49
N LEU A 328 -7.41 -6.98 9.32
CA LEU A 328 -8.23 -6.99 8.13
C LEU A 328 -8.12 -8.33 7.38
N SER A 329 -9.28 -8.92 7.05
CA SER A 329 -9.38 -10.18 6.29
C SER A 329 -8.54 -11.34 6.87
N ASP A 330 -7.77 -12.03 6.03
CA ASP A 330 -6.95 -13.18 6.43
C ASP A 330 -5.69 -12.79 7.21
N ASN A 331 -5.40 -11.50 7.35
CA ASN A 331 -4.21 -11.05 8.08
C ASN A 331 -4.27 -11.42 9.56
N LYS A 332 -5.47 -11.52 10.16
CA LYS A 332 -5.65 -11.97 11.54
C LYS A 332 -4.97 -13.31 11.82
N LYS A 333 -5.10 -14.28 10.91
CA LYS A 333 -4.44 -15.58 11.04
C LYS A 333 -2.93 -15.48 10.84
N ARG A 334 -2.50 -14.56 9.97
CA ARG A 334 -1.08 -14.40 9.63
C ARG A 334 -0.32 -13.74 10.76
N ILE A 335 -0.85 -12.68 11.38
CA ILE A 335 -0.16 -12.01 12.49
C ILE A 335 0.15 -12.96 13.65
N ILE A 336 -0.75 -13.90 13.96
CA ILE A 336 -0.52 -14.95 14.97
C ILE A 336 0.74 -15.77 14.61
N LYS A 337 0.84 -16.26 13.38
CA LYS A 337 2.03 -17.01 12.91
C LYS A 337 3.32 -16.19 12.92
N TRP A 338 3.23 -14.91 12.57
CA TRP A 338 4.39 -14.02 12.60
C TRP A 338 4.90 -13.78 14.01
N LEU A 339 3.98 -13.56 14.96
CA LEU A 339 4.33 -13.42 16.37
C LEU A 339 4.91 -14.73 16.94
N GLU A 340 4.32 -15.87 16.60
CA GLU A 340 4.85 -17.20 16.95
C GLU A 340 6.30 -17.36 16.48
N ALA A 341 6.58 -17.07 15.20
CA ALA A 341 7.94 -17.15 14.66
C ALA A 341 8.92 -16.19 15.36
N LEU A 342 8.48 -14.99 15.75
CA LEU A 342 9.32 -14.08 16.53
C LEU A 342 9.66 -14.67 17.92
N LYS A 343 8.67 -15.29 18.59
CA LYS A 343 8.88 -15.95 19.89
C LYS A 343 9.82 -17.15 19.78
N GLU A 344 9.59 -18.03 18.81
CA GLU A 344 10.41 -19.23 18.57
C GLU A 344 11.88 -18.89 18.26
N ASN A 345 12.12 -17.75 17.61
CA ASN A 345 13.45 -17.26 17.30
C ASN A 345 14.05 -16.34 18.39
N ASN A 346 13.43 -16.31 19.58
CA ASN A 346 13.87 -15.56 20.77
C ASN A 346 13.94 -14.03 20.61
N TYR A 347 13.10 -13.44 19.75
CA TYR A 347 12.96 -11.97 19.69
C TYR A 347 12.20 -11.45 20.93
N ARG A 348 12.87 -10.63 21.74
CA ARG A 348 12.35 -10.05 23.00
C ARG A 348 12.04 -8.56 22.93
N ASN A 349 12.15 -7.99 21.73
CA ASN A 349 11.84 -6.60 21.44
C ASN A 349 10.39 -6.26 21.79
N TRP A 350 10.16 -4.99 22.11
CA TRP A 350 8.81 -4.45 22.10
C TRP A 350 8.26 -4.47 20.68
N THR A 351 7.03 -4.96 20.52
CA THR A 351 6.35 -5.12 19.24
C THR A 351 5.06 -4.32 19.23
N CYS A 352 5.01 -3.34 18.33
CA CYS A 352 3.87 -2.49 18.07
C CYS A 352 2.99 -3.09 16.98
N ILE A 353 1.67 -3.03 17.18
CA ILE A 353 0.67 -3.50 16.21
C ILE A 353 -0.30 -2.34 15.92
N PRO A 354 -0.12 -1.60 14.82
CA PRO A 354 -1.09 -0.62 14.37
C PRO A 354 -2.30 -1.30 13.74
N THR A 355 -3.50 -0.80 14.05
CA THR A 355 -4.73 -1.25 13.37
C THR A 355 -5.83 -0.20 13.40
N LYS A 356 -6.68 -0.25 12.37
CA LYS A 356 -7.95 0.47 12.25
C LYS A 356 -9.15 -0.47 12.27
N HIS A 357 -8.94 -1.77 12.50
CA HIS A 357 -9.97 -2.79 12.34
C HIS A 357 -10.21 -3.55 13.64
N PRO A 358 -11.47 -3.96 13.88
CA PRO A 358 -11.82 -4.65 15.10
C PRO A 358 -11.29 -6.08 15.11
N PHE A 359 -11.06 -6.58 16.31
CA PHE A 359 -10.74 -7.95 16.63
C PHE A 359 -11.53 -8.41 17.86
N ASP A 360 -11.64 -9.72 18.03
CA ASP A 360 -12.39 -10.37 19.10
C ASP A 360 -11.47 -10.90 20.22
N SER A 361 -12.08 -11.30 21.34
CA SER A 361 -11.36 -11.87 22.50
C SER A 361 -10.62 -13.15 22.17
N LYS A 362 -11.17 -13.98 21.26
CA LYS A 362 -10.50 -15.20 20.77
C LYS A 362 -9.16 -14.88 20.12
N THR A 363 -9.11 -13.83 19.29
CA THR A 363 -7.86 -13.35 18.64
C THR A 363 -6.79 -13.01 19.67
N ILE A 364 -7.17 -12.25 20.71
CA ILE A 364 -6.23 -11.81 21.74
C ILE A 364 -5.75 -12.98 22.58
N SER A 365 -6.63 -13.95 22.88
CA SER A 365 -6.24 -15.20 23.53
C SER A 365 -5.24 -16.00 22.68
N GLU A 366 -5.45 -16.12 21.37
CA GLU A 366 -4.51 -16.79 20.46
C GLU A 366 -3.15 -16.08 20.44
N ILE A 367 -3.14 -14.74 20.33
CA ILE A 367 -1.90 -13.94 20.39
C ILE A 367 -1.14 -14.15 21.70
N LYS A 368 -1.84 -14.16 22.84
CA LYS A 368 -1.22 -14.37 24.16
C LYS A 368 -0.60 -15.76 24.32
N ASN A 369 -1.12 -16.77 23.62
CA ASN A 369 -0.56 -18.12 23.67
C ASN A 369 0.76 -18.20 22.90
N VAL A 370 0.87 -17.48 21.78
CA VAL A 370 2.02 -17.56 20.87
C VAL A 370 3.06 -16.45 21.06
N TYR A 371 2.82 -15.43 21.90
CA TYR A 371 3.74 -14.30 22.06
C TYR A 371 3.82 -13.74 23.49
N TYR A 372 4.83 -12.89 23.74
CA TYR A 372 5.05 -12.20 25.01
C TYR A 372 4.08 -11.02 25.15
N LYS A 373 2.98 -11.20 25.90
CA LYS A 373 1.96 -10.15 26.07
C LYS A 373 2.55 -8.85 26.63
N GLU A 374 3.54 -8.96 27.49
CA GLU A 374 4.26 -7.86 28.15
C GLU A 374 5.20 -7.10 27.21
N LYS A 375 5.33 -7.56 25.97
CA LYS A 375 6.09 -6.89 24.89
C LYS A 375 5.19 -6.34 23.79
N LEU A 376 3.86 -6.39 23.96
CA LEU A 376 2.92 -5.88 22.96
C LEU A 376 2.45 -4.47 23.27
N ILE A 377 2.35 -3.64 22.24
CA ILE A 377 1.70 -2.33 22.29
C ILE A 377 0.76 -2.22 21.09
N PHE A 378 -0.51 -1.95 21.33
CA PHE A 378 -1.47 -1.75 20.25
C PHE A 378 -1.64 -0.26 19.94
N PHE A 379 -1.41 0.10 18.68
CA PHE A 379 -1.68 1.43 18.14
C PHE A 379 -3.07 1.41 17.47
N VAL A 380 -4.11 1.65 18.27
CA VAL A 380 -5.49 1.62 17.80
C VAL A 380 -5.83 2.95 17.17
N SER A 381 -6.10 2.95 15.88
CA SER A 381 -6.24 4.16 15.07
C SER A 381 -7.69 4.39 14.68
N PHE A 382 -8.20 5.57 15.03
CA PHE A 382 -9.42 6.14 14.48
C PHE A 382 -9.31 7.66 14.59
N SER A 383 -10.05 8.38 13.76
CA SER A 383 -9.87 9.83 13.62
C SER A 383 -11.17 10.61 13.79
N GLY A 384 -12.32 9.93 13.80
CA GLY A 384 -13.63 10.59 13.77
C GLY A 384 -14.09 10.97 12.36
N LEU A 385 -13.34 10.65 11.32
CA LEU A 385 -13.69 10.97 9.94
C LEU A 385 -14.97 10.25 9.46
N PRO A 386 -15.70 10.85 8.50
CA PRO A 386 -16.92 10.27 7.98
C PRO A 386 -16.67 9.04 7.10
N LYS A 387 -17.73 8.24 6.90
CA LYS A 387 -17.67 6.94 6.19
C LYS A 387 -17.29 7.03 4.72
N ASP A 388 -17.55 8.16 4.07
CA ASP A 388 -17.12 8.39 2.71
C ASP A 388 -15.61 8.62 2.59
N ILE A 389 -14.93 9.00 3.70
CA ILE A 389 -13.46 9.11 3.78
C ILE A 389 -12.83 7.83 4.35
N GLU A 390 -13.42 7.25 5.41
CA GLU A 390 -12.98 6.02 6.08
C GLU A 390 -14.05 4.89 6.00
N PRO A 391 -14.23 4.26 4.83
CA PRO A 391 -15.36 3.35 4.61
C PRO A 391 -15.32 2.11 5.53
N SER A 392 -14.15 1.55 5.78
CA SER A 392 -13.99 0.34 6.57
C SER A 392 -13.95 0.54 8.09
N VAL A 393 -13.82 1.78 8.57
CA VAL A 393 -13.56 2.08 9.99
C VAL A 393 -14.87 2.14 10.79
N ASP A 394 -15.03 1.27 11.78
CA ASP A 394 -16.20 1.24 12.66
C ASP A 394 -15.77 1.56 14.10
N ILE A 395 -15.94 2.82 14.50
CA ILE A 395 -15.48 3.32 15.81
C ILE A 395 -16.10 2.51 16.96
N LYS A 396 -17.37 2.10 16.87
CA LYS A 396 -18.03 1.34 17.94
C LYS A 396 -17.33 0.00 18.14
N LYS A 397 -17.07 -0.73 17.04
CA LYS A 397 -16.36 -2.02 17.11
C LYS A 397 -14.90 -1.85 17.54
N ILE A 398 -14.25 -0.78 17.14
CA ILE A 398 -12.88 -0.45 17.59
C ILE A 398 -12.85 -0.22 19.11
N VAL A 399 -13.83 0.51 19.66
CA VAL A 399 -13.96 0.71 21.11
C VAL A 399 -14.15 -0.63 21.83
N ASP A 400 -14.94 -1.55 21.27
CA ASP A 400 -15.07 -2.90 21.85
C ASP A 400 -13.73 -3.66 21.83
N SER A 401 -12.93 -3.52 20.77
CA SER A 401 -11.57 -4.06 20.74
C SER A 401 -10.64 -3.42 21.77
N MET A 402 -10.77 -2.11 22.05
CA MET A 402 -10.03 -1.44 23.13
C MET A 402 -10.41 -1.98 24.51
N LYS A 403 -11.70 -2.28 24.76
CA LYS A 403 -12.14 -2.93 26.00
C LYS A 403 -11.46 -4.29 26.19
N ILE A 404 -11.45 -5.11 25.14
CA ILE A 404 -10.79 -6.43 25.15
C ILE A 404 -9.29 -6.30 25.50
N LEU A 405 -8.58 -5.32 24.91
CA LEU A 405 -7.18 -5.09 25.24
C LEU A 405 -6.99 -4.66 26.71
N LYS A 406 -7.85 -3.76 27.20
CA LYS A 406 -7.81 -3.27 28.58
C LYS A 406 -8.06 -4.41 29.59
N GLU A 407 -9.06 -5.25 29.36
CA GLU A 407 -9.36 -6.44 30.17
C GLU A 407 -8.19 -7.44 30.19
N ASN A 408 -7.35 -7.43 29.16
CA ASN A 408 -6.18 -8.29 29.06
C ASN A 408 -4.87 -7.64 29.52
N ASN A 409 -4.92 -6.41 30.06
CA ASN A 409 -3.75 -5.61 30.47
C ASN A 409 -2.72 -5.42 29.34
N ILE A 410 -3.18 -5.26 28.09
CA ILE A 410 -2.31 -4.96 26.95
C ILE A 410 -2.32 -3.44 26.73
N PRO A 411 -1.15 -2.78 26.71
CA PRO A 411 -1.05 -1.34 26.48
C PRO A 411 -1.72 -0.89 25.18
N ILE A 412 -2.46 0.23 25.27
CA ILE A 412 -3.16 0.84 24.15
C ILE A 412 -2.67 2.27 23.97
N VAL A 413 -2.19 2.57 22.77
CA VAL A 413 -1.94 3.93 22.30
C VAL A 413 -3.02 4.25 21.29
N HIS A 414 -3.79 5.32 21.53
CA HIS A 414 -4.70 5.82 20.51
C HIS A 414 -3.89 6.55 19.44
N TYR A 415 -4.03 6.15 18.18
CA TYR A 415 -3.34 6.81 17.07
C TYR A 415 -4.32 7.63 16.26
N TRP A 416 -4.47 8.91 16.63
CA TRP A 416 -5.34 9.88 15.98
C TRP A 416 -4.74 10.30 14.65
N ARG A 417 -5.06 9.54 13.59
CA ARG A 417 -4.53 9.80 12.26
C ARG A 417 -5.53 9.48 11.13
N PRO A 418 -5.72 10.41 10.18
CA PRO A 418 -5.19 11.77 10.15
C PRO A 418 -6.11 12.73 10.91
N VAL A 419 -5.53 13.84 11.38
CA VAL A 419 -6.29 15.05 11.67
C VAL A 419 -6.36 15.91 10.40
N THR A 420 -7.54 16.42 10.09
CA THR A 420 -7.90 17.11 8.84
C THR A 420 -8.88 18.25 9.11
N GLU A 421 -9.28 18.99 8.07
CA GLU A 421 -10.33 19.99 8.18
C GLU A 421 -11.72 19.43 8.56
N LEU A 422 -11.95 18.13 8.37
CA LEU A 422 -13.24 17.47 8.60
C LEU A 422 -13.44 16.94 10.03
N ASN A 423 -12.42 16.94 10.88
CA ASN A 423 -12.45 16.31 12.21
C ASN A 423 -11.65 17.11 13.26
N LYS A 424 -11.76 18.44 13.20
CA LYS A 424 -11.00 19.39 14.03
C LYS A 424 -11.89 20.31 14.88
N SER A 425 -13.21 20.12 14.85
CA SER A 425 -14.14 20.95 15.65
C SER A 425 -13.95 20.68 17.15
N ASP A 426 -14.45 21.58 18.00
CA ASP A 426 -14.36 21.38 19.44
C ASP A 426 -15.20 20.16 19.88
N GLU A 427 -16.33 19.92 19.20
CA GLU A 427 -17.19 18.76 19.38
C GLU A 427 -16.51 17.45 18.97
N ASP A 428 -15.78 17.44 17.84
CA ASP A 428 -14.98 16.28 17.43
C ASP A 428 -13.92 15.96 18.47
N ILE A 429 -13.25 17.00 18.99
CA ILE A 429 -12.19 16.82 19.98
C ILE A 429 -12.75 16.24 21.28
N ASP A 430 -13.84 16.81 21.79
CA ASP A 430 -14.48 16.33 23.03
C ASP A 430 -14.94 14.89 22.87
N LYS A 431 -15.59 14.56 21.76
CA LYS A 431 -16.05 13.20 21.46
C LYS A 431 -14.92 12.18 21.43
N ILE A 432 -13.78 12.51 20.83
CA ILE A 432 -12.64 11.59 20.77
C ILE A 432 -12.01 11.45 22.16
N LEU A 433 -11.77 12.56 22.87
CA LEU A 433 -11.21 12.55 24.23
C LEU A 433 -12.08 11.75 25.20
N ASP A 434 -13.41 11.89 25.14
CA ASP A 434 -14.38 11.13 25.94
C ASP A 434 -14.27 9.61 25.77
N ILE A 435 -13.84 9.15 24.59
CA ILE A 435 -13.63 7.74 24.30
C ILE A 435 -12.24 7.30 24.78
N VAL A 436 -11.19 8.01 24.34
CA VAL A 436 -9.82 7.50 24.45
C VAL A 436 -9.28 7.57 25.86
N THR A 437 -9.71 8.55 26.67
CA THR A 437 -9.31 8.69 28.08
C THR A 437 -9.78 7.51 28.93
N LYS A 438 -10.85 6.80 28.52
CA LYS A 438 -11.37 5.62 29.23
C LYS A 438 -10.53 4.37 29.00
N TYR A 439 -9.80 4.28 27.88
CA TYR A 439 -9.22 3.02 27.42
C TYR A 439 -7.73 3.10 27.07
N ALA A 440 -7.30 4.17 26.41
CA ALA A 440 -5.91 4.34 25.98
C ALA A 440 -5.06 5.03 27.04
N SER A 441 -3.78 4.70 27.10
CA SER A 441 -2.84 5.32 28.03
C SER A 441 -2.40 6.72 27.59
N CYS A 442 -2.45 6.98 26.28
CA CYS A 442 -2.12 8.26 25.65
C CYS A 442 -2.61 8.27 24.20
N SER A 443 -2.58 9.45 23.58
CA SER A 443 -2.82 9.62 22.14
C SER A 443 -1.56 10.07 21.41
N VAL A 444 -1.41 9.63 20.16
CA VAL A 444 -0.45 10.16 19.20
C VAL A 444 -1.22 10.86 18.09
N ILE A 445 -0.86 12.10 17.79
CA ILE A 445 -1.48 12.91 16.75
C ILE A 445 -0.59 12.87 15.51
N SER A 446 -1.19 12.62 14.35
CA SER A 446 -0.50 12.80 13.07
C SER A 446 -1.45 13.38 12.02
N GLY A 447 -0.89 14.27 11.21
CA GLY A 447 -1.57 14.94 10.13
C GLY A 447 -1.71 14.08 8.86
N LEU A 448 -2.12 14.73 7.77
CA LEU A 448 -2.07 14.14 6.44
C LEU A 448 -0.65 14.17 5.92
N LYS A 449 -0.20 13.05 5.34
CA LYS A 449 1.12 13.00 4.68
C LYS A 449 1.07 13.85 3.41
N ALA A 450 1.85 14.92 3.36
CA ALA A 450 1.84 15.91 2.29
C ALA A 450 2.89 15.58 1.21
N SER A 451 2.44 15.64 -0.04
CA SER A 451 3.24 15.68 -1.27
C SER A 451 2.48 16.50 -2.30
N SER A 452 3.12 16.95 -3.38
CA SER A 452 2.44 17.77 -4.39
C SER A 452 1.22 17.08 -5.02
N SER A 453 1.30 15.78 -5.32
CA SER A 453 0.15 14.97 -5.79
C SER A 453 -0.93 14.80 -4.72
N LEU A 454 -0.54 14.41 -3.51
CA LEU A 454 -1.47 14.15 -2.41
C LEU A 454 -2.20 15.41 -1.99
N ASN A 455 -1.53 16.56 -1.96
CA ASN A 455 -2.13 17.83 -1.58
C ASN A 455 -3.24 18.23 -2.55
N LYS A 456 -3.03 18.08 -3.87
CA LYS A 456 -4.07 18.31 -4.88
C LYS A 456 -5.27 17.39 -4.67
N TYR A 457 -5.01 16.09 -4.48
CA TYR A 457 -6.05 15.11 -4.23
C TYR A 457 -6.81 15.37 -2.92
N TYR A 458 -6.12 15.67 -1.82
CA TYR A 458 -6.74 15.99 -0.54
C TYR A 458 -7.58 17.26 -0.59
N LYS A 459 -7.15 18.26 -1.37
CA LYS A 459 -7.94 19.48 -1.61
C LYS A 459 -9.24 19.16 -2.35
N SER A 460 -9.21 18.26 -3.34
CA SER A 460 -10.44 17.79 -4.02
C SER A 460 -11.42 17.09 -3.09
N LEU A 461 -10.93 16.59 -1.94
CA LEU A 461 -11.72 15.93 -0.90
C LEU A 461 -12.03 16.84 0.30
N ASN A 462 -11.70 18.14 0.24
CA ASN A 462 -11.83 19.09 1.35
C ASN A 462 -11.12 18.66 2.65
N LEU A 463 -10.06 17.86 2.56
CA LEU A 463 -9.31 17.41 3.73
C LEU A 463 -8.28 18.44 4.22
N ILE A 464 -7.88 19.37 3.35
CA ILE A 464 -6.93 20.45 3.63
C ILE A 464 -7.46 21.78 3.12
N ASN A 465 -7.06 22.88 3.78
CA ASN A 465 -7.41 24.25 3.38
C ASN A 465 -6.15 25.04 3.01
N GLY A 466 -6.06 25.53 1.77
CA GLY A 466 -5.13 26.59 1.37
C GLY A 466 -3.63 26.31 1.55
N GLN A 467 -3.19 25.05 1.63
CA GLN A 467 -1.75 24.75 1.68
C GLN A 467 -1.05 25.03 0.34
N ASP A 468 0.21 25.47 0.43
CA ASP A 468 1.13 25.46 -0.70
C ASP A 468 1.31 24.01 -1.17
N GLU A 469 1.03 23.76 -2.45
CA GLU A 469 1.19 22.44 -3.08
C GLU A 469 2.63 21.90 -2.95
N LYS A 470 3.60 22.76 -2.61
CA LYS A 470 5.01 22.41 -2.43
C LYS A 470 5.38 21.88 -1.03
N ASN A 471 4.50 21.99 -0.03
CA ASN A 471 4.82 21.54 1.32
C ASN A 471 4.99 20.01 1.39
N GLN A 472 6.08 19.56 2.00
CA GLN A 472 6.36 18.17 2.35
C GLN A 472 6.21 17.97 3.86
N GLY A 473 5.93 16.74 4.31
CA GLY A 473 5.80 16.40 5.73
C GLY A 473 4.37 16.08 6.15
N ASP A 474 3.93 16.57 7.31
CA ASP A 474 2.59 16.37 7.86
C ASP A 474 1.77 17.67 7.83
N TYR A 475 0.60 17.64 7.20
CA TYR A 475 -0.40 18.69 7.33
C TYR A 475 -1.22 18.51 8.60
N LEU A 476 -1.20 19.51 9.47
CA LEU A 476 -2.15 19.65 10.57
C LEU A 476 -2.93 20.96 10.40
N PRO A 477 -4.25 20.96 10.64
CA PRO A 477 -5.03 22.19 10.68
C PRO A 477 -4.46 23.20 11.67
N LYS A 478 -4.49 24.49 11.28
CA LYS A 478 -4.13 25.59 12.18
C LYS A 478 -5.01 25.55 13.44
N ASP A 479 -4.42 25.95 14.57
CA ASP A 479 -5.05 26.04 15.90
C ASP A 479 -5.55 24.72 16.52
N PHE A 480 -5.57 23.61 15.76
CA PHE A 480 -6.03 22.31 16.28
C PHE A 480 -5.23 21.87 17.51
N LEU A 481 -3.89 21.96 17.45
CA LEU A 481 -3.03 21.55 18.56
C LEU A 481 -3.30 22.40 19.82
N ASN A 482 -3.52 23.71 19.67
CA ASN A 482 -3.83 24.59 20.80
C ASN A 482 -5.17 24.22 21.44
N LYS A 483 -6.22 24.00 20.64
CA LYS A 483 -7.54 23.56 21.13
C LYS A 483 -7.45 22.22 21.85
N LEU A 484 -6.80 21.24 21.23
CA LEU A 484 -6.60 19.91 21.77
C LEU A 484 -5.83 19.97 23.10
N ARG A 485 -4.78 20.79 23.17
CA ARG A 485 -3.95 20.96 24.36
C ARG A 485 -4.75 21.45 25.56
N ILE A 486 -5.51 22.53 25.39
CA ILE A 486 -6.35 23.11 26.46
C ILE A 486 -7.32 22.05 27.03
N LYS A 487 -7.91 21.23 26.17
CA LYS A 487 -8.87 20.20 26.58
C LYS A 487 -8.18 19.00 27.24
N ALA A 488 -7.05 18.55 26.69
CA ALA A 488 -6.33 17.38 27.19
C ALA A 488 -5.60 17.63 28.52
N GLU A 489 -5.05 18.83 28.73
CA GLU A 489 -4.44 19.23 30.00
C GLU A 489 -5.45 19.19 31.15
N LYS A 490 -6.69 19.65 30.92
CA LYS A 490 -7.78 19.57 31.91
C LYS A 490 -8.12 18.13 32.32
N LEU A 491 -7.85 17.17 31.44
CA LEU A 491 -8.09 15.74 31.67
C LEU A 491 -6.82 15.01 32.17
N SER A 492 -5.71 15.71 32.34
CA SER A 492 -4.40 15.12 32.64
C SER A 492 -4.03 13.98 31.69
N TYR A 493 -4.44 14.10 30.42
CA TYR A 493 -4.33 13.03 29.43
C TYR A 493 -3.17 13.29 28.45
N PRO A 494 -2.15 12.43 28.40
CA PRO A 494 -0.97 12.69 27.57
C PRO A 494 -1.22 12.54 26.07
N ILE A 495 -0.67 13.50 25.32
CA ILE A 495 -0.78 13.60 23.87
C ILE A 495 0.60 13.85 23.28
N TYR A 496 1.01 13.02 22.32
CA TYR A 496 2.32 13.09 21.69
C TYR A 496 2.19 13.40 20.21
N LEU A 497 3.17 14.13 19.67
CA LEU A 497 3.29 14.32 18.21
C LEU A 497 4.13 13.22 17.54
N HIS A 498 4.91 12.47 18.34
CA HIS A 498 5.72 11.36 17.86
C HIS A 498 5.31 10.05 18.52
N ALA A 499 5.16 9.00 17.71
CA ALA A 499 4.84 7.68 18.23
C ALA A 499 5.95 7.12 19.12
N SER A 500 7.22 7.51 18.91
CA SER A 500 8.33 7.12 19.78
C SER A 500 8.13 7.57 21.22
N CYS A 501 7.66 8.81 21.45
CA CYS A 501 7.35 9.31 22.80
C CYS A 501 6.26 8.50 23.49
N ALA A 502 5.22 8.10 22.74
CA ALA A 502 4.16 7.24 23.27
C ALA A 502 4.68 5.85 23.63
N VAL A 503 5.54 5.25 22.80
CA VAL A 503 6.21 3.98 23.13
C VAL A 503 7.08 4.15 24.39
N SER A 504 7.87 5.22 24.46
CA SER A 504 8.72 5.53 25.62
C SER A 504 7.92 5.69 26.91
N LYS A 505 6.74 6.32 26.87
CA LYS A 505 5.80 6.35 27.99
C LYS A 505 5.38 4.96 28.45
N ILE A 506 4.97 4.09 27.52
CA ILE A 506 4.53 2.73 27.86
C ILE A 506 5.68 1.89 28.41
N THR A 507 6.86 2.02 27.81
CA THR A 507 8.05 1.24 28.18
C THR A 507 8.82 1.82 29.37
N LYS A 508 8.43 3.01 29.85
CA LYS A 508 9.09 3.78 30.92
C LYS A 508 10.57 4.02 30.63
N LYS A 509 10.88 4.35 29.38
CA LYS A 509 12.24 4.66 28.90
C LYS A 509 12.28 6.11 28.39
N PRO A 510 13.47 6.74 28.29
CA PRO A 510 13.61 7.99 27.54
C PRO A 510 13.18 7.81 26.08
N ASP A 511 12.80 8.89 25.41
CA ASP A 511 12.51 8.86 23.98
C ASP A 511 13.75 8.46 23.17
N TYR A 512 13.64 7.37 22.41
CA TYR A 512 14.75 6.83 21.63
C TYR A 512 14.95 7.55 20.28
N ASN A 513 14.04 8.43 19.90
CA ASN A 513 14.16 9.25 18.69
C ASN A 513 14.80 10.62 18.97
N GLY A 514 15.31 10.85 20.19
CA GLY A 514 16.01 12.09 20.55
C GLY A 514 15.11 13.33 20.59
N THR A 515 13.78 13.18 20.65
CA THR A 515 12.85 14.32 20.62
C THR A 515 13.03 15.27 21.80
N MET A 516 13.61 14.84 22.93
CA MET A 516 13.93 15.73 24.06
C MET A 516 14.89 16.87 23.69
N PHE A 517 15.64 16.74 22.60
CA PHE A 517 16.53 17.79 22.09
C PHE A 517 15.83 18.73 21.10
N ARG A 518 14.54 18.51 20.82
CA ARG A 518 13.76 19.27 19.83
C ARG A 518 12.76 20.21 20.49
N SER A 519 13.01 21.51 20.32
CA SER A 519 12.21 22.59 20.91
C SER A 519 10.84 22.77 20.24
N ASP A 520 10.67 22.31 19.01
CA ASP A 520 9.42 22.37 18.24
C ASP A 520 8.39 21.30 18.65
N ILE A 521 8.85 20.23 19.29
CA ILE A 521 8.03 19.04 19.60
C ILE A 521 7.89 18.80 21.10
N CYS A 522 9.01 18.80 21.83
CA CYS A 522 9.05 18.19 23.16
C CYS A 522 8.59 19.16 24.26
N ALA A 523 7.75 18.64 25.16
CA ALA A 523 7.18 19.36 26.29
C ALA A 523 8.18 19.85 27.35
N LEU A 524 9.47 19.49 27.21
CA LEU A 524 10.54 20.05 28.05
C LEU A 524 10.90 21.49 27.64
N HIS A 525 10.46 21.92 26.47
CA HIS A 525 10.72 23.25 25.94
C HIS A 525 9.44 24.09 25.96
N GLU A 526 9.59 25.40 26.13
CA GLU A 526 8.46 26.35 26.19
C GLU A 526 7.58 26.29 24.93
N ASN A 527 8.21 26.10 23.77
CA ASN A 527 7.53 25.98 22.46
C ASN A 527 7.10 24.55 22.10
N GLY A 528 7.24 23.60 23.03
CA GLY A 528 6.89 22.21 22.83
C GLY A 528 5.37 22.00 22.70
N ASN A 529 4.97 21.26 21.68
CA ASN A 529 3.55 21.01 21.39
C ASN A 529 3.03 19.67 21.94
N SER A 530 3.90 18.79 22.43
CA SER A 530 3.49 17.56 23.11
C SER A 530 3.00 17.85 24.54
N ILE A 531 2.11 17.00 25.05
CA ILE A 531 1.62 16.99 26.44
C ILE A 531 2.14 15.71 27.10
N CYS A 532 3.21 15.85 27.86
CA CYS A 532 3.84 14.74 28.57
C CYS A 532 3.37 14.67 30.03
N SER A 533 3.22 13.46 30.57
CA SER A 533 3.12 13.27 32.02
C SER A 533 4.42 13.65 32.72
N GLU A 534 4.35 14.17 33.94
CA GLU A 534 5.51 14.61 34.72
C GLU A 534 6.57 13.52 34.88
N ASP A 535 6.18 12.28 35.16
CA ASP A 535 7.12 11.14 35.24
C ASP A 535 7.93 10.95 33.96
N GLN A 536 7.30 11.11 32.79
CA GLN A 536 7.98 10.93 31.51
C GLN A 536 8.89 12.13 31.20
N LYS A 537 8.48 13.35 31.58
CA LYS A 537 9.35 14.54 31.49
C LYS A 537 10.61 14.33 32.32
N LEU A 538 10.47 13.86 33.56
CA LEU A 538 11.59 13.57 34.44
C LEU A 538 12.54 12.53 33.83
N ILE A 539 12.01 11.40 33.34
CA ILE A 539 12.83 10.36 32.67
C ILE A 539 13.63 10.94 31.50
N CYS A 540 12.99 11.71 30.62
CA CYS A 540 13.65 12.30 29.47
C CYS A 540 14.66 13.39 29.86
N GLN A 541 14.35 14.23 30.86
CA GLN A 541 15.23 15.28 31.34
C GLN A 541 16.49 14.71 32.01
N THR A 542 16.33 13.69 32.85
CA THR A 542 17.47 13.00 33.48
C THR A 542 18.38 12.39 32.42
N PHE A 543 17.82 11.67 31.46
CA PHE A 543 18.60 11.09 30.36
C PHE A 543 19.32 12.17 29.53
N LYS A 544 18.65 13.28 29.23
CA LYS A 544 19.25 14.41 28.51
C LYS A 544 20.46 14.96 29.26
N ASN A 545 20.29 15.28 30.55
CA ASN A 545 21.35 15.82 31.40
C ASN A 545 22.53 14.85 31.54
N GLU A 546 22.26 13.55 31.71
CA GLU A 546 23.29 12.51 31.79
C GLU A 546 24.07 12.37 30.48
N THR A 547 23.37 12.49 29.35
CA THR A 547 23.98 12.40 28.01
C THR A 547 24.89 13.60 27.73
N GLU A 548 24.43 14.81 28.08
CA GLU A 548 25.23 16.04 27.95
C GLU A 548 26.45 16.01 28.90
N LYS A 549 26.28 15.52 30.13
CA LYS A 549 27.37 15.43 31.12
C LYS A 549 28.42 14.37 30.78
N ASN A 550 27.99 13.23 30.26
CA ASN A 550 28.87 12.09 29.97
C ASN A 550 29.15 11.96 28.47
N PHE A 551 29.18 13.08 27.75
CA PHE A 551 29.46 13.09 26.32
C PHE A 551 30.85 12.50 26.03
N ASP A 552 30.88 11.38 25.31
CA ASP A 552 32.11 10.70 24.87
C ASP A 552 32.17 10.68 23.35
N LYS A 553 32.97 11.60 22.81
CA LYS A 553 33.16 11.75 21.36
C LYS A 553 33.68 10.47 20.71
N GLU A 554 34.63 9.77 21.32
CA GLU A 554 35.23 8.58 20.72
C GLU A 554 34.24 7.42 20.71
N CYS A 555 33.46 7.25 21.78
CA CYS A 555 32.38 6.26 21.82
C CYS A 555 31.33 6.48 20.70
N TYR A 556 30.94 7.73 20.44
CA TYR A 556 30.05 8.06 19.33
C TYR A 556 30.69 7.77 17.96
N ILE A 557 31.95 8.14 17.76
CA ILE A 557 32.68 7.87 16.51
C ILE A 557 32.75 6.36 16.24
N ASP A 558 33.10 5.56 17.24
CA ASP A 558 33.21 4.10 17.09
C ASP A 558 31.86 3.47 16.74
N THR A 559 30.79 3.87 17.44
CA THR A 559 29.44 3.39 17.13
C THR A 559 29.00 3.76 15.70
N ILE A 560 29.33 4.98 15.25
CA ILE A 560 29.03 5.42 13.88
C ILE A 560 29.82 4.60 12.86
N ARG A 561 31.11 4.34 13.10
CA ARG A 561 31.96 3.53 12.21
C ARG A 561 31.47 2.09 12.11
N ASP A 562 30.98 1.52 13.21
CA ASP A 562 30.42 0.17 13.23
C ASP A 562 29.12 0.08 12.41
N ILE A 563 28.25 1.09 12.49
CA ILE A 563 26.97 1.10 11.78
C ILE A 563 27.14 1.49 10.31
N LEU A 564 27.98 2.49 10.02
CA LEU A 564 28.23 3.05 8.69
C LEU A 564 29.74 3.26 8.46
N PRO A 565 30.47 2.20 8.09
CA PRO A 565 31.91 2.31 7.84
C PRO A 565 32.23 3.35 6.76
N GLY A 566 33.16 4.24 7.06
CA GLY A 566 33.64 5.27 6.13
C GLY A 566 32.76 6.51 5.99
N ILE A 567 31.73 6.68 6.83
CA ILE A 567 30.95 7.92 6.86
C ILE A 567 31.75 9.06 7.51
N ASP A 568 31.77 10.23 6.86
CA ASP A 568 32.44 11.42 7.39
C ASP A 568 31.50 12.19 8.34
N VAL A 569 31.98 12.45 9.56
CA VAL A 569 31.21 13.10 10.62
C VAL A 569 32.02 14.16 11.36
N ASN A 570 31.34 15.24 11.71
CA ASN A 570 31.81 16.19 12.70
C ASN A 570 30.97 16.02 13.98
N ILE A 571 31.63 15.94 15.13
CA ILE A 571 30.98 15.71 16.42
C ILE A 571 31.44 16.78 17.41
N ASP A 572 30.46 17.50 17.95
CA ASP A 572 30.59 18.43 19.06
C ASP A 572 29.62 18.08 20.19
N GLU A 573 29.70 18.81 21.30
CA GLU A 573 28.92 18.57 22.53
C GLU A 573 27.40 18.81 22.40
N ASN A 574 26.93 19.33 21.26
CA ASN A 574 25.52 19.64 21.02
C ASN A 574 24.92 18.74 19.92
N LYS A 575 25.72 18.31 18.94
CA LYS A 575 25.23 17.52 17.81
C LYS A 575 26.31 16.71 17.10
N ILE A 576 25.83 15.71 16.35
CA ILE A 576 26.58 14.98 15.34
C ILE A 576 26.12 15.50 13.97
N GLU A 577 27.07 15.89 13.12
CA GLU A 577 26.81 16.35 11.76
C GLU A 577 27.46 15.41 10.74
N ILE A 578 26.64 14.76 9.92
CA ILE A 578 27.09 13.88 8.84
C ILE A 578 27.40 14.73 7.61
N LYS A 579 28.67 14.70 7.18
CA LYS A 579 29.17 15.52 6.05
C LYS A 579 28.88 14.89 4.69
N SER A 580 28.83 13.56 4.64
CA SER A 580 28.50 12.78 3.44
C SER A 580 26.98 12.67 3.21
N PRO A 581 26.52 12.51 1.96
CA PRO A 581 25.14 12.12 1.69
C PRO A 581 24.79 10.80 2.40
N ILE A 582 23.66 10.76 3.10
CA ILE A 582 23.22 9.60 3.87
C ILE A 582 21.77 9.25 3.52
N TYR A 583 21.43 7.95 3.51
CA TYR A 583 20.05 7.53 3.37
C TYR A 583 19.24 7.85 4.63
N GLN A 584 17.99 8.24 4.42
CA GLN A 584 17.04 8.58 5.48
C GLN A 584 16.95 7.51 6.58
N GLU A 585 16.83 6.24 6.17
CA GLU A 585 16.74 5.08 7.09
C GLU A 585 18.01 4.91 7.94
N ASP A 586 19.17 5.20 7.38
CA ASP A 586 20.47 5.09 8.07
C ASP A 586 20.64 6.20 9.10
N LEU A 587 20.26 7.43 8.76
CA LEU A 587 20.24 8.55 9.70
C LEU A 587 19.30 8.27 10.88
N ILE A 588 18.09 7.77 10.62
CA ILE A 588 17.15 7.41 11.69
C ILE A 588 17.72 6.27 12.55
N ASN A 589 18.35 5.26 11.96
CA ASN A 589 18.96 4.17 12.72
C ASN A 589 20.06 4.70 13.65
N LEU A 590 20.91 5.60 13.17
CA LEU A 590 21.91 6.28 14.02
C LEU A 590 21.23 7.03 15.18
N ILE A 591 20.16 7.78 14.91
CA ILE A 591 19.41 8.49 15.97
C ILE A 591 18.88 7.49 17.02
N HIS A 592 18.34 6.34 16.61
CA HIS A 592 17.81 5.34 17.54
C HIS A 592 18.89 4.69 18.40
N ARG A 593 20.09 4.51 17.83
CA ARG A 593 21.25 3.89 18.49
C ARG A 593 21.92 4.83 19.47
N LEU A 594 22.14 6.06 19.03
CA LEU A 594 22.88 7.07 19.78
C LEU A 594 21.99 7.89 20.72
N LYS A 595 20.69 7.98 20.41
CA LYS A 595 19.67 8.77 21.14
C LYS A 595 20.11 10.22 21.33
N TYR A 596 20.78 10.75 20.31
CA TYR A 596 21.46 12.04 20.34
C TYR A 596 21.09 12.87 19.09
N PRO A 597 21.21 14.21 19.11
CA PRO A 597 20.94 15.04 17.93
C PRO A 597 21.89 14.71 16.78
N ILE A 598 21.34 14.26 15.66
CA ILE A 598 22.08 14.00 14.42
C ILE A 598 21.46 14.80 13.29
N THR A 599 22.31 15.52 12.57
CA THR A 599 21.96 16.27 11.35
C THR A 599 22.81 15.74 10.19
N ALA A 600 22.35 15.96 8.96
CA ALA A 600 23.11 15.58 7.79
C ALA A 600 23.08 16.71 6.76
N LYS A 601 24.22 16.92 6.08
CA LYS A 601 24.33 17.91 5.00
C LYS A 601 23.42 17.59 3.81
N LYS A 602 23.15 16.31 3.57
CA LYS A 602 22.24 15.84 2.51
C LYS A 602 21.61 14.52 2.88
N ILE A 603 20.28 14.48 2.91
CA ILE A 603 19.51 13.27 3.15
C ILE A 603 18.97 12.73 1.82
N LEU A 604 19.20 11.45 1.57
CA LEU A 604 18.65 10.70 0.45
C LEU A 604 17.37 10.01 0.92
N HIS A 605 16.21 10.59 0.63
CA HIS A 605 14.91 10.05 1.03
C HIS A 605 14.58 8.74 0.30
N THR A 606 14.35 7.68 1.07
CA THR A 606 14.02 6.33 0.57
C THR A 606 12.64 5.86 1.03
N ASN A 607 12.12 6.41 2.13
CA ASN A 607 10.77 6.09 2.58
C ASN A 607 9.73 6.88 1.78
N GLN A 608 8.51 6.33 1.68
CA GLN A 608 7.38 7.05 1.10
C GLN A 608 7.03 8.33 1.87
N TYR A 609 7.41 8.39 3.15
CA TYR A 609 7.22 9.53 4.03
C TYR A 609 8.58 10.00 4.57
N VAL A 610 8.84 11.31 4.48
CA VAL A 610 10.11 11.95 4.86
C VAL A 610 10.35 11.97 6.38
N GLY A 611 9.30 11.83 7.20
CA GLY A 611 9.46 11.92 8.65
C GLY A 611 9.59 13.36 9.11
N SER A 612 9.82 13.54 10.41
CA SER A 612 10.16 14.85 10.98
C SER A 612 11.67 15.09 11.10
N ILE A 613 12.49 14.38 10.34
CA ILE A 613 13.96 14.41 10.50
C ILE A 613 14.46 15.86 10.49
N LEU A 614 15.41 16.16 11.38
CA LEU A 614 16.06 17.47 11.45
C LEU A 614 16.80 17.73 10.13
N ASP A 615 16.15 18.42 9.20
CA ASP A 615 16.83 19.03 8.06
C ASP A 615 17.73 20.15 8.60
N SER A 616 18.93 20.26 8.00
CA SER A 616 20.01 21.15 8.44
C SER A 616 19.76 22.62 8.17
#